data_AF-A0A4Q1FSI5-F1
#
_entry.id   AF-A0A4Q1FSI5-F1
#
_cell.length_a   1.000
_cell.length_b   1.000
_cell.length_c   1.000
_cell.angle_alpha   90.00
_cell.angle_beta   90.00
_cell.angle_gamma   90.00
#
_symmetry.space_group_name_H-M   'P 1'
#
loop_
_entity.id
_entity.type
_entity.pdbx_description
1 polymer ?
#
loop_
_entity_poly.entity_id
_entity_poly.type
_entity_poly.pdbx_seq_one_letter_code
_entity_poly.pdbx_strand_id
1 'polypeptide(L)'
;MGIFDFFKKKDNRQENVSAPVHQQEMPVEEIIVEEEVVEVIPETVLETPLQPLPVEDKKVNELYEKIKIYSDYVVYSIALQLRGDFAPISAFENENGEVEGFAYMVTDPTYGLSPQVVLSNMKEKFENELKEGKIKSYAILYHSQFNDDGNHALAVNPEELKAITLSYHFNDSEEGNIALPYAFENENVTFKGFAEFSPEENNEIMNTQLVDGKDYFTNREEIKSPESTNEAGIIMKKSNVHSLANMWGGIFGFQKFQSQQKFSQYLMETIALCKADDIAADEKAKHTEFKDITFKTIISDDFNTIYPEVKTDFSLDFETKEIREWVNVENNEAIVGGMARDTFGLWFFPTDYAANKNRYQTQNKLNINISGIIFVLDLHQSFDLPDGTKTDEEFTAYKPSQDLPDYGCIDFIGKVLEVKESELLPDGSVKGFILKLRLITNPEVENFFVVDAFVSNENMRFAALGVGMQVAGAMQLQGRIIG
;
A
#
# COMPACT_ATOMS: atom_id res chain seq x y z
N MET A 1 22.46 -17.91 -15.44
CA MET A 1 23.02 -18.04 -14.07
C MET A 1 21.82 -17.97 -13.15
N GLY A 2 21.40 -19.14 -12.65
CA GLY A 2 20.11 -19.35 -12.02
C GLY A 2 20.21 -19.33 -10.49
N ILE A 3 19.05 -19.11 -9.87
CA ILE A 3 18.80 -18.79 -8.47
C ILE A 3 19.13 -19.96 -7.49
N PHE A 4 19.74 -21.05 -7.97
CA PHE A 4 20.03 -22.28 -7.21
C PHE A 4 21.51 -22.49 -6.84
N ASP A 5 22.40 -21.53 -7.11
CA ASP A 5 23.82 -21.65 -6.73
C ASP A 5 24.13 -21.30 -5.24
N PHE A 6 23.12 -20.99 -4.42
CA PHE A 6 23.35 -20.60 -3.01
C PHE A 6 23.32 -21.73 -1.97
N PHE A 7 22.86 -22.93 -2.29
CA PHE A 7 22.74 -24.02 -1.32
C PHE A 7 23.69 -25.18 -1.61
N LYS A 8 24.99 -24.94 -1.45
CA LYS A 8 25.97 -26.00 -1.21
C LYS A 8 26.92 -25.61 -0.08
N LYS A 9 26.61 -26.08 1.13
CA LYS A 9 27.56 -26.77 2.01
C LYS A 9 26.78 -27.76 2.89
N LYS A 10 27.25 -29.00 2.89
CA LYS A 10 26.77 -30.13 3.69
C LYS A 10 26.90 -29.81 5.18
N ASP A 11 25.87 -30.10 5.96
CA ASP A 11 25.96 -31.24 6.89
C ASP A 11 24.57 -31.78 7.29
N ASN A 12 24.49 -33.10 7.39
CA ASN A 12 23.30 -33.89 7.70
C ASN A 12 22.93 -33.78 9.19
N ARG A 13 21.67 -33.42 9.48
CA ARG A 13 20.78 -34.06 10.49
C ARG A 13 19.39 -33.42 10.43
N GLN A 14 18.36 -34.25 10.64
CA GLN A 14 16.94 -33.91 10.59
C GLN A 14 16.51 -32.87 11.65
N GLU A 15 15.37 -32.22 11.33
CA GLU A 15 14.45 -31.38 12.13
C GLU A 15 14.43 -29.88 11.80
N ASN A 16 13.23 -29.40 11.43
CA ASN A 16 12.77 -28.02 11.19
C ASN A 16 13.53 -27.19 10.13
N VAL A 17 12.82 -26.84 9.04
CA VAL A 17 13.33 -25.91 8.02
C VAL A 17 12.97 -24.48 8.45
N SER A 18 13.90 -23.83 9.12
CA SER A 18 13.91 -22.38 9.36
C SER A 18 14.94 -21.73 8.42
N ALA A 19 14.58 -20.60 7.80
CA ALA A 19 15.46 -19.84 6.93
C ALA A 19 15.57 -18.37 7.40
N PRO A 20 16.78 -17.84 7.67
CA PRO A 20 16.96 -16.50 8.23
C PRO A 20 17.01 -15.40 7.16
N VAL A 21 16.56 -14.20 7.53
CA VAL A 21 16.74 -12.95 6.77
C VAL A 21 17.97 -12.19 7.30
N HIS A 22 18.79 -11.67 6.39
CA HIS A 22 20.09 -11.04 6.64
C HIS A 22 20.01 -9.72 7.44
N GLN A 23 20.88 -9.57 8.46
CA GLN A 23 21.45 -8.28 8.87
C GLN A 23 22.97 -8.42 9.08
N GLN A 24 23.71 -7.41 8.61
CA GLN A 24 25.17 -7.28 8.71
C GLN A 24 25.60 -6.99 10.15
N GLU A 25 26.66 -7.65 10.62
CA GLU A 25 27.59 -7.09 11.61
C GLU A 25 29.00 -7.72 11.48
N MET A 26 30.02 -6.90 11.76
CA MET A 26 31.46 -7.11 11.52
C MET A 26 32.18 -7.95 12.61
N PRO A 27 33.44 -8.38 12.41
CA PRO A 27 33.96 -9.68 12.88
C PRO A 27 34.68 -9.62 14.24
N VAL A 28 34.70 -10.76 14.96
CA VAL A 28 35.69 -11.02 16.02
C VAL A 28 36.17 -12.48 16.00
N GLU A 29 37.47 -12.59 15.70
CA GLU A 29 38.54 -13.53 16.09
C GLU A 29 38.32 -15.06 16.25
N GLU A 30 39.22 -15.77 15.56
CA GLU A 30 39.53 -17.20 15.62
C GLU A 30 40.00 -17.67 17.00
N ILE A 31 39.55 -18.85 17.43
CA ILE A 31 40.34 -19.72 18.32
C ILE A 31 40.25 -21.16 17.81
N ILE A 32 41.42 -21.66 17.40
CA ILE A 32 41.74 -23.01 16.94
C ILE A 32 41.90 -23.93 18.16
N VAL A 33 41.27 -25.12 18.19
CA VAL A 33 41.81 -26.29 18.91
C VAL A 33 41.45 -27.61 18.21
N GLU A 34 42.47 -28.15 17.53
CA GLU A 34 42.91 -29.56 17.40
C GLU A 34 41.90 -30.71 17.18
N GLU A 35 41.98 -31.30 15.98
CA GLU A 35 41.56 -32.67 15.66
C GLU A 35 42.52 -33.71 16.27
N GLU A 36 41.98 -34.74 16.92
CA GLU A 36 42.72 -35.97 17.20
C GLU A 36 42.10 -37.12 16.37
N VAL A 37 42.88 -37.57 15.39
CA VAL A 37 42.60 -38.71 14.51
C VAL A 37 43.04 -39.99 15.23
N VAL A 38 42.13 -40.94 15.42
CA VAL A 38 42.50 -42.35 15.60
C VAL A 38 41.65 -43.22 14.69
N GLU A 39 42.35 -43.83 13.73
CA GLU A 39 41.87 -44.74 12.69
C GLU A 39 41.87 -46.20 13.22
N VAL A 40 41.34 -47.15 12.42
CA VAL A 40 41.55 -48.63 12.44
C VAL A 40 40.53 -49.44 13.28
N ILE A 41 39.77 -50.48 12.84
CA ILE A 41 39.57 -51.32 11.63
C ILE A 41 38.19 -52.04 11.79
N PRO A 42 37.51 -52.48 10.72
CA PRO A 42 36.15 -53.06 10.79
C PRO A 42 36.11 -54.58 11.03
N GLU A 43 35.12 -55.05 11.79
CA GLU A 43 34.74 -56.47 11.86
C GLU A 43 33.41 -56.74 11.13
N THR A 44 33.49 -57.63 10.15
CA THR A 44 32.41 -58.16 9.33
C THR A 44 31.49 -59.10 10.12
N VAL A 45 30.17 -58.86 10.08
CA VAL A 45 29.14 -59.81 10.55
C VAL A 45 28.18 -60.13 9.39
N LEU A 46 27.93 -61.43 9.23
CA LEU A 46 27.24 -62.11 8.14
C LEU A 46 25.77 -61.67 7.94
N GLU A 47 25.40 -61.46 6.68
CA GLU A 47 24.01 -61.27 6.22
C GLU A 47 23.19 -62.55 6.42
N THR A 48 22.00 -62.40 6.99
CA THR A 48 20.93 -63.41 6.97
C THR A 48 19.78 -62.83 6.14
N PRO A 49 19.19 -63.55 5.16
CA PRO A 49 18.20 -62.95 4.28
C PRO A 49 16.87 -62.73 5.01
N LEU A 50 16.48 -61.47 5.18
CA LEU A 50 15.13 -61.08 5.57
C LEU A 50 14.17 -61.32 4.40
N GLN A 51 13.12 -62.09 4.64
CA GLN A 51 12.01 -62.25 3.71
C GLN A 51 11.35 -60.88 3.42
N PRO A 52 10.91 -60.60 2.18
CA PRO A 52 10.23 -59.35 1.87
C PRO A 52 8.89 -59.30 2.63
N LEU A 53 8.72 -58.26 3.44
CA LEU A 53 7.43 -57.87 4.01
C LEU A 53 6.44 -57.59 2.87
N PRO A 54 5.14 -57.93 3.03
CA PRO A 54 4.14 -57.65 2.02
C PRO A 54 4.04 -56.13 1.83
N VAL A 55 4.06 -55.68 0.58
CA VAL A 55 3.75 -54.31 0.21
C VAL A 55 2.29 -54.07 0.60
N GLU A 56 2.05 -53.27 1.65
CA GLU A 56 0.73 -52.72 1.92
C GLU A 56 0.36 -51.78 0.78
N ASP A 57 -0.75 -52.06 0.09
CA ASP A 57 -1.34 -51.16 -0.89
C ASP A 57 -1.60 -49.80 -0.23
N LYS A 58 -0.86 -48.76 -0.64
CA LYS A 58 -1.11 -47.38 -0.21
C LYS A 58 -2.56 -47.02 -0.53
N LYS A 59 -3.35 -46.78 0.50
CA LYS A 59 -4.72 -46.28 0.37
C LYS A 59 -4.63 -44.87 -0.23
N VAL A 60 -5.04 -44.72 -1.49
CA VAL A 60 -5.03 -43.45 -2.22
C VAL A 60 -6.11 -42.53 -1.64
N ASN A 61 -5.73 -41.32 -1.22
CA ASN A 61 -6.68 -40.28 -0.82
C ASN A 61 -7.23 -39.60 -2.08
N GLU A 62 -8.51 -39.80 -2.38
CA GLU A 62 -9.13 -39.28 -3.61
C GLU A 62 -9.14 -37.75 -3.67
N LEU A 63 -9.39 -37.08 -2.54
CA LEU A 63 -9.37 -35.62 -2.46
C LEU A 63 -7.96 -35.07 -2.73
N TYR A 64 -6.94 -35.72 -2.18
CA TYR A 64 -5.54 -35.36 -2.45
C TYR A 64 -5.22 -35.40 -3.94
N GLU A 65 -5.60 -36.48 -4.63
CA GLU A 65 -5.34 -36.64 -6.07
C GLU A 65 -6.01 -35.55 -6.92
N LYS A 66 -7.17 -35.06 -6.48
CA LYS A 66 -7.86 -33.94 -7.14
C LYS A 66 -7.21 -32.59 -6.81
N ILE A 67 -6.75 -32.39 -5.57
CA ILE A 67 -6.18 -31.12 -5.11
C ILE A 67 -4.74 -30.92 -5.60
N LYS A 68 -3.95 -32.00 -5.73
CA LYS A 68 -2.52 -31.89 -6.08
C LYS A 68 -2.25 -31.23 -7.43
N ILE A 69 -3.22 -31.22 -8.35
CA ILE A 69 -3.08 -30.50 -9.63
C ILE A 69 -2.92 -28.98 -9.43
N TYR A 70 -3.36 -28.45 -8.28
CA TYR A 70 -3.25 -27.05 -7.88
C TYR A 70 -2.00 -26.74 -7.04
N SER A 71 -1.05 -27.67 -6.89
CA SER A 71 0.11 -27.50 -6.00
C SER A 71 0.96 -26.28 -6.33
N ASP A 72 1.12 -25.97 -7.62
CA ASP A 72 1.76 -24.74 -8.10
C ASP A 72 1.16 -23.49 -7.42
N TYR A 73 -0.16 -23.41 -7.30
CA TYR A 73 -0.87 -22.25 -6.74
C TYR A 73 -0.91 -22.24 -5.21
N VAL A 74 -0.90 -23.42 -4.57
CA VAL A 74 -0.69 -23.53 -3.11
C VAL A 74 0.67 -22.97 -2.73
N VAL A 75 1.74 -23.42 -3.41
CA VAL A 75 3.09 -22.92 -3.17
C VAL A 75 3.23 -21.45 -3.55
N TYR A 76 2.57 -21.00 -4.61
CA TYR A 76 2.54 -19.58 -4.97
C TYR A 76 1.89 -18.72 -3.87
N SER A 77 0.76 -19.17 -3.29
CA SER A 77 0.10 -18.45 -2.19
C SER A 77 0.98 -18.35 -0.94
N ILE A 78 1.74 -19.41 -0.63
CA ILE A 78 2.75 -19.38 0.44
C ILE A 78 3.83 -18.34 0.13
N ALA A 79 4.32 -18.32 -1.11
CA ALA A 79 5.34 -17.37 -1.53
C ALA A 79 4.84 -15.91 -1.47
N LEU A 80 3.58 -15.65 -1.78
CA LEU A 80 2.94 -14.33 -1.61
C LEU A 80 2.87 -13.93 -0.13
N GLN A 81 2.41 -14.84 0.73
CA GLN A 81 2.35 -14.59 2.18
C GLN A 81 3.72 -14.23 2.77
N LEU A 82 4.78 -14.95 2.36
CA LEU A 82 6.14 -14.67 2.82
C LEU A 82 6.66 -13.30 2.36
N ARG A 83 6.05 -12.68 1.35
CA ARG A 83 6.33 -11.30 0.90
C ARG A 83 5.38 -10.27 1.52
N GLY A 84 4.47 -10.70 2.40
CA GLY A 84 3.44 -9.85 2.99
C GLY A 84 2.27 -9.52 2.05
N ASP A 85 2.10 -10.29 0.97
CA ASP A 85 0.95 -10.18 0.08
C ASP A 85 -0.08 -11.25 0.43
N PHE A 86 -1.30 -10.80 0.76
CA PHE A 86 -2.40 -11.64 1.21
C PHE A 86 -3.58 -11.63 0.22
N ALA A 87 -3.34 -11.18 -1.02
CA ALA A 87 -4.37 -11.13 -2.05
C ALA A 87 -4.93 -12.54 -2.37
N PRO A 88 -6.26 -12.70 -2.50
CA PRO A 88 -6.82 -13.94 -2.99
C PRO A 88 -6.35 -14.25 -4.40
N ILE A 89 -5.95 -15.50 -4.65
CA ILE A 89 -5.59 -16.02 -5.97
C ILE A 89 -6.45 -17.23 -6.28
N SER A 90 -6.50 -17.62 -7.55
CA SER A 90 -7.24 -18.80 -7.95
C SER A 90 -6.59 -19.50 -9.14
N ALA A 91 -7.03 -20.73 -9.36
CA ALA A 91 -6.70 -21.50 -10.53
C ALA A 91 -7.87 -22.40 -10.91
N PHE A 92 -7.94 -22.78 -12.17
CA PHE A 92 -8.99 -23.67 -12.68
C PHE A 92 -8.41 -24.67 -13.67
N GLU A 93 -9.02 -25.84 -13.75
CA GLU A 93 -8.72 -26.86 -14.74
C GLU A 93 -9.61 -26.64 -15.98
N ASN A 94 -9.00 -26.37 -17.12
CA ASN A 94 -9.72 -26.18 -18.38
C ASN A 94 -10.22 -27.53 -18.98
N GLU A 95 -10.99 -27.46 -20.07
CA GLU A 95 -11.51 -28.66 -20.76
C GLU A 95 -10.41 -29.65 -21.21
N ASN A 96 -9.22 -29.15 -21.51
CA ASN A 96 -8.07 -29.97 -21.93
C ASN A 96 -7.35 -30.64 -20.75
N GLY A 97 -7.69 -30.28 -19.52
CA GLY A 97 -7.03 -30.77 -18.31
C GLY A 97 -5.77 -29.99 -17.92
N GLU A 98 -5.54 -28.83 -18.53
CA GLU A 98 -4.46 -27.92 -18.12
C GLU A 98 -4.98 -27.00 -17.00
N VAL A 99 -4.11 -26.71 -16.03
CA VAL A 99 -4.44 -25.82 -14.92
C VAL A 99 -3.91 -24.41 -15.19
N GLU A 100 -4.82 -23.45 -15.25
CA GLU A 100 -4.52 -22.04 -15.52
C GLU A 100 -4.82 -21.19 -14.28
N GLY A 101 -3.95 -20.22 -14.00
CA GLY A 101 -4.11 -19.31 -12.88
C GLY A 101 -4.92 -18.10 -13.27
N PHE A 102 -5.70 -17.63 -12.31
CA PHE A 102 -6.48 -16.41 -12.41
C PHE A 102 -6.24 -15.49 -11.21
N ALA A 103 -6.02 -14.21 -11.52
CA ALA A 103 -5.90 -13.16 -10.52
C ALA A 103 -6.55 -11.86 -11.01
N TYR A 104 -7.07 -11.08 -10.05
CA TYR A 104 -7.42 -9.70 -10.30
C TYR A 104 -6.16 -8.82 -10.23
N MET A 105 -5.97 -7.97 -11.24
CA MET A 105 -4.81 -7.09 -11.34
C MET A 105 -5.20 -5.64 -11.08
N VAL A 106 -4.58 -5.02 -10.10
CA VAL A 106 -4.69 -3.57 -9.89
C VAL A 106 -3.89 -2.86 -10.99
N THR A 107 -4.61 -2.14 -11.87
CA THR A 107 -4.00 -1.35 -12.95
C THR A 107 -4.00 0.14 -12.65
N ASP A 108 -4.96 0.59 -11.84
CA ASP A 108 -5.02 1.93 -11.29
C ASP A 108 -4.62 1.86 -9.81
N PRO A 109 -3.45 2.41 -9.42
CA PRO A 109 -3.00 2.34 -8.03
C PRO A 109 -3.91 3.10 -7.07
N THR A 110 -4.86 3.91 -7.56
CA THR A 110 -5.79 4.68 -6.74
C THR A 110 -7.06 3.91 -6.37
N TYR A 111 -7.27 2.72 -6.93
CA TYR A 111 -8.47 1.92 -6.70
C TYR A 111 -8.19 0.42 -6.62
N GLY A 112 -8.60 -0.20 -5.53
CA GLY A 112 -8.55 -1.65 -5.32
C GLY A 112 -9.92 -2.23 -4.95
N LEU A 113 -10.08 -3.54 -5.11
CA LEU A 113 -11.23 -4.25 -4.54
C LEU A 113 -10.84 -4.83 -3.19
N SER A 114 -11.77 -4.86 -2.23
CA SER A 114 -11.51 -5.55 -0.98
C SER A 114 -11.40 -7.06 -1.22
N PRO A 115 -10.66 -7.81 -0.38
CA PRO A 115 -10.53 -9.25 -0.56
C PRO A 115 -11.88 -9.99 -0.53
N GLN A 116 -12.88 -9.47 0.19
CA GLN A 116 -14.26 -10.00 0.19
C GLN A 116 -14.89 -9.92 -1.20
N VAL A 117 -14.80 -8.75 -1.85
CA VAL A 117 -15.37 -8.52 -3.19
C VAL A 117 -14.63 -9.36 -4.22
N VAL A 118 -13.30 -9.41 -4.15
CA VAL A 118 -12.47 -10.26 -5.00
C VAL A 118 -12.90 -11.73 -4.89
N LEU A 119 -13.01 -12.25 -3.66
CA LEU A 119 -13.40 -13.63 -3.41
C LEU A 119 -14.81 -13.92 -3.93
N SER A 120 -15.76 -13.01 -3.72
CA SER A 120 -17.14 -13.14 -4.23
C SER A 120 -17.17 -13.19 -5.75
N ASN A 121 -16.44 -12.29 -6.42
CA ASN A 121 -16.38 -12.22 -7.87
C ASN A 121 -15.73 -13.47 -8.47
N MET A 122 -14.62 -13.95 -7.89
CA MET A 122 -13.97 -15.20 -8.32
C MET A 122 -14.93 -16.39 -8.20
N LYS A 123 -15.63 -16.52 -7.06
CA LYS A 123 -16.62 -17.58 -6.85
C LYS A 123 -17.73 -17.51 -7.89
N GLU A 124 -18.36 -16.35 -8.07
CA GLU A 124 -19.44 -16.19 -9.05
C GLU A 124 -18.99 -16.53 -10.48
N LYS A 125 -17.81 -16.04 -10.88
CA LYS A 125 -17.21 -16.31 -12.19
C LYS A 125 -17.04 -17.81 -12.41
N PHE A 126 -16.31 -18.50 -11.53
CA PHE A 126 -15.99 -19.90 -11.74
C PHE A 126 -17.21 -20.81 -11.57
N GLU A 127 -18.15 -20.46 -10.69
CA GLU A 127 -19.44 -21.14 -10.60
C GLU A 127 -20.21 -21.12 -11.92
N ASN A 128 -20.23 -19.96 -12.59
CA ASN A 128 -20.87 -19.83 -13.90
C ASN A 128 -20.11 -20.61 -14.98
N GLU A 129 -18.78 -20.51 -15.01
CA GLU A 129 -17.96 -21.24 -15.99
C GLU A 129 -18.03 -22.77 -15.81
N LEU A 130 -18.11 -23.25 -14.56
CA LEU A 130 -18.30 -24.67 -14.24
C LEU A 130 -19.68 -25.17 -14.71
N LYS A 131 -20.75 -24.40 -14.45
CA LYS A 131 -22.12 -24.73 -14.90
C LYS A 131 -22.24 -24.74 -16.43
N GLU A 132 -21.49 -23.88 -17.11
CA GLU A 132 -21.43 -23.83 -18.57
C GLU A 132 -20.53 -24.92 -19.16
N GLY A 133 -19.79 -25.67 -18.34
CA GLY A 133 -18.88 -26.73 -18.76
C GLY A 133 -17.56 -26.24 -19.35
N LYS A 134 -17.23 -24.95 -19.19
CA LYS A 134 -15.98 -24.33 -19.69
C LYS A 134 -14.75 -24.75 -18.90
N ILE A 135 -14.95 -25.13 -17.65
CA ILE A 135 -13.91 -25.61 -16.74
C ILE A 135 -14.39 -26.92 -16.08
N LYS A 136 -13.44 -27.76 -15.65
CA LYS A 136 -13.70 -29.03 -14.95
C LYS A 136 -13.68 -28.87 -13.44
N SER A 137 -12.88 -27.93 -12.94
CA SER A 137 -12.76 -27.65 -11.53
C SER A 137 -12.10 -26.30 -11.31
N TYR A 138 -12.22 -25.76 -10.11
CA TYR A 138 -11.45 -24.61 -9.68
C TYR A 138 -11.05 -24.70 -8.21
N ALA A 139 -10.02 -23.93 -7.86
CA ALA A 139 -9.57 -23.70 -6.49
C ALA A 139 -9.32 -22.20 -6.28
N ILE A 140 -9.82 -21.65 -5.17
CA ILE A 140 -9.55 -20.27 -4.74
C ILE A 140 -8.80 -20.32 -3.41
N LEU A 141 -7.66 -19.65 -3.35
CA LEU A 141 -6.81 -19.56 -2.17
C LEU A 141 -6.93 -18.19 -1.53
N TYR A 142 -7.19 -18.15 -0.22
CA TYR A 142 -7.31 -16.90 0.53
C TYR A 142 -6.97 -17.09 2.02
N HIS A 143 -6.61 -16.00 2.70
CA HIS A 143 -6.30 -16.03 4.12
C HIS A 143 -7.56 -16.04 4.98
N SER A 144 -7.60 -16.92 5.98
CA SER A 144 -8.80 -17.22 6.76
C SER A 144 -8.57 -17.18 8.27
N GLN A 145 -9.69 -17.03 9.00
CA GLN A 145 -9.78 -17.02 10.46
C GLN A 145 -9.61 -18.40 11.11
N PHE A 146 -9.25 -19.42 10.32
CA PHE A 146 -9.25 -20.82 10.70
C PHE A 146 -8.38 -21.09 11.93
N ASN A 147 -8.97 -21.64 12.99
CA ASN A 147 -8.25 -21.97 14.23
C ASN A 147 -8.48 -23.44 14.62
N ASP A 148 -8.26 -24.34 13.65
CA ASP A 148 -8.52 -25.78 13.77
C ASP A 148 -9.99 -26.11 14.13
N ASP A 149 -10.91 -25.22 13.76
CA ASP A 149 -12.34 -25.25 14.10
C ASP A 149 -13.27 -25.34 12.87
N GLY A 150 -12.71 -25.42 11.66
CA GLY A 150 -13.45 -25.39 10.41
C GLY A 150 -13.95 -24.00 9.99
N ASN A 151 -13.52 -22.93 10.66
CA ASN A 151 -13.89 -21.57 10.30
C ASN A 151 -13.08 -21.07 9.09
N HIS A 152 -13.63 -21.24 7.89
CA HIS A 152 -13.03 -20.74 6.64
C HIS A 152 -13.45 -19.30 6.29
N ALA A 153 -13.94 -18.52 7.25
CA ALA A 153 -14.22 -17.11 7.03
C ALA A 153 -12.94 -16.37 6.63
N LEU A 154 -13.06 -15.45 5.69
CA LEU A 154 -11.95 -14.60 5.25
C LEU A 154 -11.43 -13.77 6.43
N ALA A 155 -10.12 -13.79 6.64
CA ALA A 155 -9.46 -12.92 7.61
C ALA A 155 -9.40 -11.50 7.08
N VAL A 156 -9.89 -10.55 7.87
CA VAL A 156 -9.95 -9.12 7.50
C VAL A 156 -8.94 -8.29 8.27
N ASN A 157 -8.45 -8.82 9.39
CA ASN A 157 -7.46 -8.19 10.25
C ASN A 157 -6.18 -9.03 10.35
N PRO A 158 -5.00 -8.42 10.58
CA PRO A 158 -3.75 -9.16 10.75
C PRO A 158 -3.79 -10.24 11.86
N GLU A 159 -4.52 -9.97 12.95
CA GLU A 159 -4.65 -10.90 14.09
C GLU A 159 -5.43 -12.18 13.74
N GLU A 160 -6.27 -12.09 12.70
CA GLU A 160 -7.13 -13.15 12.18
C GLU A 160 -6.43 -14.02 11.13
N LEU A 161 -5.23 -13.64 10.67
CA LEU A 161 -4.46 -14.41 9.69
C LEU A 161 -3.96 -15.72 10.33
N LYS A 162 -4.67 -16.83 10.09
CA LYS A 162 -4.34 -18.13 10.71
C LYS A 162 -4.11 -19.28 9.72
N ALA A 163 -4.72 -19.25 8.54
CA ALA A 163 -4.51 -20.28 7.53
C ALA A 163 -4.73 -19.76 6.11
N ILE A 164 -4.09 -20.39 5.13
CA ILE A 164 -4.48 -20.29 3.72
C ILE A 164 -5.59 -21.32 3.50
N THR A 165 -6.82 -20.86 3.30
CA THR A 165 -7.92 -21.74 2.88
C THR A 165 -7.85 -21.95 1.38
N LEU A 166 -7.97 -23.21 0.95
CA LEU A 166 -8.25 -23.62 -0.42
C LEU A 166 -9.72 -24.02 -0.50
N SER A 167 -10.51 -23.19 -1.17
CA SER A 167 -11.91 -23.46 -1.49
C SER A 167 -12.01 -24.05 -2.90
N TYR A 168 -12.61 -25.22 -3.05
CA TYR A 168 -12.63 -25.96 -4.31
C TYR A 168 -14.04 -26.39 -4.71
N HIS A 169 -14.23 -26.59 -6.01
CA HIS A 169 -15.41 -27.23 -6.58
C HIS A 169 -15.02 -28.01 -7.83
N PHE A 170 -15.37 -29.30 -7.85
CA PHE A 170 -15.17 -30.22 -8.97
C PHE A 170 -16.49 -30.49 -9.70
N ASN A 171 -16.43 -30.72 -11.02
CA ASN A 171 -17.62 -30.96 -11.86
C ASN A 171 -18.44 -32.20 -11.45
N ASP A 172 -17.91 -33.11 -10.63
CA ASP A 172 -18.65 -34.22 -10.04
C ASP A 172 -19.46 -33.84 -8.77
N SER A 173 -19.69 -32.53 -8.56
CA SER A 173 -20.45 -31.94 -7.45
C SER A 173 -19.80 -32.06 -6.07
N GLU A 174 -18.51 -32.41 -6.01
CA GLU A 174 -17.72 -32.31 -4.79
C GLU A 174 -17.23 -30.87 -4.61
N GLU A 175 -17.77 -30.17 -3.61
CA GLU A 175 -17.37 -28.83 -3.21
C GLU A 175 -16.95 -28.83 -1.73
N GLY A 176 -15.98 -27.98 -1.38
CA GLY A 176 -15.51 -27.92 -0.01
C GLY A 176 -14.41 -26.91 0.22
N ASN A 177 -13.91 -26.91 1.45
CA ASN A 177 -12.77 -26.11 1.86
C ASN A 177 -11.81 -27.02 2.64
N ILE A 178 -10.52 -26.79 2.44
CA ILE A 178 -9.45 -27.30 3.31
C ILE A 178 -8.55 -26.14 3.68
N ALA A 179 -7.86 -26.23 4.81
CA ALA A 179 -7.00 -25.17 5.30
C ALA A 179 -5.57 -25.66 5.44
N LEU A 180 -4.62 -24.78 5.08
CA LEU A 180 -3.21 -24.89 5.39
C LEU A 180 -2.90 -23.94 6.55
N PRO A 181 -2.90 -24.40 7.81
CA PRO A 181 -2.70 -23.55 8.97
C PRO A 181 -1.26 -23.07 9.04
N TYR A 182 -1.06 -21.85 9.52
CA TYR A 182 0.25 -21.29 9.78
C TYR A 182 0.28 -20.48 11.08
N ALA A 183 1.48 -20.30 11.62
CA ALA A 183 1.71 -19.46 12.79
C ALA A 183 2.90 -18.53 12.56
N PHE A 184 2.81 -17.32 13.12
CA PHE A 184 3.92 -16.37 13.16
C PHE A 184 4.73 -16.62 14.45
N GLU A 185 5.99 -16.98 14.32
CA GLU A 185 6.90 -17.29 15.42
C GLU A 185 8.24 -16.56 15.23
N ASN A 186 8.54 -15.58 16.09
CA ASN A 186 9.81 -14.83 16.07
C ASN A 186 10.21 -14.36 14.67
N GLU A 187 9.30 -13.64 14.00
CA GLU A 187 9.44 -13.12 12.62
C GLU A 187 9.43 -14.19 11.50
N ASN A 188 9.27 -15.48 11.83
CA ASN A 188 9.12 -16.56 10.85
C ASN A 188 7.66 -17.00 10.72
N VAL A 189 7.34 -17.66 9.61
CA VAL A 189 6.05 -18.31 9.39
C VAL A 189 6.26 -19.81 9.29
N THR A 190 5.54 -20.57 10.11
CA THR A 190 5.56 -22.04 10.10
C THR A 190 4.23 -22.57 9.56
N PHE A 191 4.27 -23.42 8.53
CA PHE A 191 3.10 -24.05 7.93
C PHE A 191 2.93 -25.49 8.45
N LYS A 192 1.69 -25.88 8.81
CA LYS A 192 1.40 -27.19 9.42
C LYS A 192 0.99 -28.29 8.43
N GLY A 193 0.74 -27.95 7.17
CA GLY A 193 0.11 -28.86 6.20
C GLY A 193 -1.42 -28.91 6.31
N PHE A 194 -2.08 -29.47 5.30
CA PHE A 194 -3.51 -29.76 5.32
C PHE A 194 -3.79 -30.96 6.23
N ALA A 195 -4.76 -30.83 7.13
CA ALA A 195 -5.10 -31.88 8.11
C ALA A 195 -5.69 -33.13 7.46
N GLU A 196 -6.30 -32.96 6.28
CA GLU A 196 -6.90 -34.01 5.47
C GLU A 196 -5.87 -34.90 4.77
N PHE A 197 -4.61 -34.48 4.72
CA PHE A 197 -3.54 -35.15 3.98
C PHE A 197 -2.49 -35.73 4.92
N SER A 198 -1.92 -36.85 4.53
CA SER A 198 -0.77 -37.46 5.19
C SER A 198 0.48 -36.56 5.12
N PRO A 199 1.50 -36.79 5.96
CA PRO A 199 2.77 -36.07 5.86
C PRO A 199 3.42 -36.19 4.49
N GLU A 200 3.35 -37.35 3.85
CA GLU A 200 3.91 -37.58 2.51
C GLU A 200 3.18 -36.76 1.44
N GLU A 201 1.85 -36.74 1.48
CA GLU A 201 1.01 -35.96 0.56
C GLU A 201 1.23 -34.46 0.72
N ASN A 202 1.30 -33.98 1.97
CA ASN A 202 1.66 -32.60 2.26
C ASN A 202 3.06 -32.26 1.74
N ASN A 203 4.04 -33.13 1.95
CA ASN A 203 5.40 -32.93 1.46
C ASN A 203 5.45 -32.88 -0.07
N GLU A 204 4.63 -33.64 -0.79
CA GLU A 204 4.58 -33.59 -2.26
C GLU A 204 4.05 -32.23 -2.75
N ILE A 205 2.96 -31.72 -2.16
CA ILE A 205 2.42 -30.39 -2.51
C ILE A 205 3.44 -29.30 -2.16
N MET A 206 3.92 -29.27 -0.92
CA MET A 206 4.75 -28.19 -0.38
C MET A 206 6.16 -28.13 -1.00
N ASN A 207 6.66 -29.24 -1.54
CA ASN A 207 7.95 -29.27 -2.26
C ASN A 207 7.81 -29.02 -3.77
N THR A 208 6.62 -28.67 -4.26
CA THR A 208 6.43 -28.26 -5.65
C THR A 208 7.33 -27.07 -5.98
N GLN A 209 8.20 -27.22 -6.97
CA GLN A 209 9.13 -26.18 -7.37
C GLN A 209 8.51 -25.27 -8.43
N LEU A 210 8.32 -24.00 -8.08
CA LEU A 210 7.89 -23.01 -9.05
C LEU A 210 8.96 -22.80 -10.12
N VAL A 211 8.53 -22.74 -11.38
CA VAL A 211 9.37 -22.52 -12.55
C VAL A 211 9.69 -21.04 -12.66
N ASP A 212 10.99 -20.73 -12.65
CA ASP A 212 11.47 -19.36 -12.80
C ASP A 212 11.04 -18.75 -14.15
N GLY A 213 10.56 -17.51 -14.12
CA GLY A 213 10.05 -16.79 -15.29
C GLY A 213 8.73 -17.30 -15.89
N LYS A 214 8.11 -18.35 -15.34
CA LYS A 214 6.77 -18.79 -15.76
C LYS A 214 5.72 -17.77 -15.32
N ASP A 215 4.85 -17.38 -16.24
CA ASP A 215 3.64 -16.65 -15.90
C ASP A 215 2.58 -17.63 -15.37
N TYR A 216 2.37 -17.58 -14.05
CA TYR A 216 1.39 -18.43 -13.38
C TYR A 216 -0.05 -17.94 -13.55
N PHE A 217 -0.25 -16.67 -13.93
CA PHE A 217 -1.57 -16.07 -14.05
C PHE A 217 -1.78 -15.62 -15.49
N THR A 218 -2.00 -16.58 -16.38
CA THR A 218 -2.28 -16.32 -17.80
C THR A 218 -3.64 -15.68 -18.01
N ASN A 219 -4.58 -15.89 -17.07
CA ASN A 219 -5.89 -15.26 -17.06
C ASN A 219 -5.93 -14.13 -16.02
N ARG A 220 -6.21 -12.90 -16.45
CA ARG A 220 -6.17 -11.72 -15.57
C ARG A 220 -7.35 -10.81 -15.89
N GLU A 221 -8.02 -10.36 -14.84
CA GLU A 221 -9.03 -9.30 -14.95
C GLU A 221 -8.52 -8.02 -14.29
N GLU A 222 -8.53 -6.93 -15.05
CA GLU A 222 -8.09 -5.63 -14.57
C GLU A 222 -9.14 -5.04 -13.62
N ILE A 223 -8.73 -4.68 -12.41
CA ILE A 223 -9.48 -3.80 -11.54
C ILE A 223 -9.37 -2.38 -12.11
N LYS A 224 -10.50 -1.83 -12.53
CA LYS A 224 -10.62 -0.46 -13.04
C LYS A 224 -11.35 0.40 -12.04
N SER A 225 -10.83 1.60 -11.81
CA SER A 225 -11.58 2.63 -11.09
C SER A 225 -12.90 2.92 -11.81
N PRO A 226 -14.04 2.93 -11.11
CA PRO A 226 -15.28 3.45 -11.65
C PRO A 226 -15.11 4.88 -12.15
N GLU A 227 -15.38 5.09 -13.44
CA GLU A 227 -15.21 6.37 -14.13
C GLU A 227 -16.49 6.77 -14.87
N SER A 228 -16.78 8.07 -14.87
CA SER A 228 -17.85 8.67 -15.67
C SER A 228 -17.49 10.10 -16.07
N THR A 229 -18.19 10.67 -17.04
CA THR A 229 -18.08 12.09 -17.38
C THR A 229 -19.42 12.76 -17.12
N ASN A 230 -19.40 13.86 -16.37
CA ASN A 230 -20.63 14.57 -16.02
C ASN A 230 -21.03 15.62 -17.08
N GLU A 231 -22.16 16.30 -16.87
CA GLU A 231 -22.70 17.30 -17.80
C GLU A 231 -21.78 18.52 -18.00
N ALA A 232 -20.91 18.82 -17.05
CA ALA A 232 -19.91 19.88 -17.16
C ALA A 232 -18.65 19.46 -17.93
N GLY A 233 -18.59 18.21 -18.42
CA GLY A 233 -17.44 17.65 -19.11
C GLY A 233 -16.29 17.25 -18.19
N ILE A 234 -16.56 17.12 -16.89
CA ILE A 234 -15.56 16.74 -15.88
C ILE A 234 -15.55 15.21 -15.75
N ILE A 235 -14.34 14.63 -15.76
CA ILE A 235 -14.13 13.21 -15.51
C ILE A 235 -14.24 12.96 -14.00
N MET A 236 -15.19 12.12 -13.60
CA MET A 236 -15.40 11.69 -12.23
C MET A 236 -14.84 10.28 -12.06
N LYS A 237 -13.80 10.12 -11.25
CA LYS A 237 -13.23 8.81 -10.89
C LYS A 237 -13.43 8.49 -9.42
N LYS A 238 -13.41 7.20 -9.08
CA LYS A 238 -13.49 6.73 -7.70
C LYS A 238 -12.15 6.20 -7.22
N SER A 239 -11.83 6.47 -5.96
CA SER A 239 -10.59 5.98 -5.35
C SER A 239 -10.83 5.55 -3.89
N ASN A 240 -10.01 4.62 -3.40
CA ASN A 240 -10.21 4.04 -2.06
C ASN A 240 -8.92 3.63 -1.34
N VAL A 241 -7.77 4.09 -1.82
CA VAL A 241 -6.45 3.80 -1.23
C VAL A 241 -5.84 4.99 -0.49
N HIS A 242 -6.55 6.11 -0.42
CA HIS A 242 -6.00 7.37 0.08
C HIS A 242 -5.85 7.40 1.61
N SER A 243 -4.88 8.17 2.07
CA SER A 243 -4.62 8.42 3.49
C SER A 243 -4.13 9.84 3.74
N LEU A 244 -4.57 10.44 4.85
CA LEU A 244 -4.14 11.76 5.32
C LEU A 244 -2.83 11.72 6.12
N ALA A 245 -2.21 10.54 6.27
CA ALA A 245 -0.99 10.37 7.06
C ALA A 245 0.17 11.28 6.61
N ASN A 246 0.32 11.48 5.29
CA ASN A 246 1.36 12.37 4.76
C ASN A 246 1.10 13.84 5.10
N MET A 247 -0.15 14.32 5.04
CA MET A 247 -0.50 15.67 5.49
C MET A 247 -0.12 15.87 6.95
N TRP A 248 -0.49 14.91 7.81
CA TRP A 248 -0.19 14.98 9.24
C TRP A 248 1.30 14.83 9.55
N GLY A 249 2.04 14.00 8.81
CA GLY A 249 3.51 13.97 8.84
C GLY A 249 4.13 15.29 8.38
N GLY A 250 3.53 15.97 7.40
CA GLY A 250 3.89 17.32 6.97
C GLY A 250 3.71 18.37 8.07
N ILE A 251 2.59 18.31 8.80
CA ILE A 251 2.25 19.25 9.88
C ILE A 251 3.08 18.99 11.15
N PHE A 252 3.11 17.75 11.64
CA PHE A 252 3.71 17.41 12.93
C PHE A 252 5.20 17.01 12.84
N GLY A 253 5.70 16.77 11.62
CA GLY A 253 6.98 16.09 11.40
C GLY A 253 6.77 14.58 11.33
N PHE A 254 7.33 13.90 10.32
CA PHE A 254 7.09 12.48 10.10
C PHE A 254 7.56 11.59 11.26
N GLN A 255 8.76 11.83 11.77
CA GLN A 255 9.34 11.04 12.86
C GLN A 255 8.57 11.28 14.17
N LYS A 256 8.23 12.54 14.46
CA LYS A 256 7.41 12.91 15.62
C LYS A 256 6.01 12.31 15.56
N PHE A 257 5.34 12.40 14.41
CA PHE A 257 4.00 11.88 14.24
C PHE A 257 3.94 10.36 14.42
N GLN A 258 4.96 9.64 13.94
CA GLN A 258 5.07 8.19 14.10
C GLN A 258 5.45 7.76 15.52
N SER A 259 6.34 8.51 16.19
CA SER A 259 6.89 8.11 17.50
C SER A 259 6.14 8.65 18.71
N GLN A 260 5.34 9.71 18.56
CA GLN A 260 4.67 10.37 19.68
C GLN A 260 3.15 10.25 19.59
N GLN A 261 2.59 9.38 20.43
CA GLN A 261 1.15 9.12 20.52
C GLN A 261 0.32 10.38 20.83
N LYS A 262 0.92 11.41 21.45
CA LYS A 262 0.22 12.66 21.78
C LYS A 262 -0.43 13.34 20.56
N PHE A 263 0.16 13.20 19.37
CA PHE A 263 -0.37 13.86 18.17
C PHE A 263 -1.60 13.13 17.63
N SER A 264 -1.55 11.81 17.53
CA SER A 264 -2.72 11.01 17.14
C SER A 264 -3.84 11.13 18.17
N GLN A 265 -3.50 11.14 19.47
CA GLN A 265 -4.45 11.38 20.54
C GLN A 265 -5.09 12.77 20.43
N TYR A 266 -4.31 13.82 20.16
CA TYR A 266 -4.85 15.18 19.97
C TYR A 266 -5.87 15.25 18.82
N LEU A 267 -5.58 14.60 17.69
CA LEU A 267 -6.51 14.54 16.55
C LEU A 267 -7.81 13.80 16.92
N MET A 268 -7.71 12.67 17.60
CA MET A 268 -8.88 11.90 18.06
C MET A 268 -9.74 12.70 19.04
N GLU A 269 -9.11 13.35 20.03
CA GLU A 269 -9.79 14.19 21.01
C GLU A 269 -10.45 15.41 20.33
N THR A 270 -9.79 16.00 19.34
CA THR A 270 -10.34 17.12 18.57
C THR A 270 -11.57 16.71 17.74
N ILE A 271 -11.54 15.53 17.10
CA ILE A 271 -12.72 14.98 16.41
C ILE A 271 -13.87 14.75 17.40
N ALA A 272 -13.59 14.11 18.55
CA ALA A 272 -14.60 13.84 19.57
C ALA A 272 -15.23 15.15 20.09
N LEU A 273 -14.41 16.18 20.33
CA LEU A 273 -14.86 17.51 20.71
C LEU A 273 -15.74 18.15 19.62
N CYS A 274 -15.33 18.05 18.35
CA CYS A 274 -16.09 18.61 17.24
C CYS A 274 -17.46 17.94 17.05
N LYS A 275 -17.55 16.64 17.34
CA LYS A 275 -18.80 15.85 17.30
C LYS A 275 -19.79 16.19 18.41
N ALA A 276 -19.32 16.74 19.54
CA ALA A 276 -20.19 17.07 20.66
C ALA A 276 -21.03 18.33 20.38
N ASP A 277 -22.36 18.20 20.37
CA ASP A 277 -23.30 19.29 20.05
C ASP A 277 -23.40 20.36 21.14
N ASP A 278 -23.11 19.99 22.40
CA ASP A 278 -23.21 20.85 23.57
C ASP A 278 -21.98 21.76 23.77
N ILE A 279 -20.91 21.51 23.01
CA ILE A 279 -19.69 22.32 23.05
C ILE A 279 -19.82 23.50 22.09
N ALA A 280 -19.63 24.72 22.61
CA ALA A 280 -19.70 25.95 21.84
C ALA A 280 -18.62 26.01 20.74
N ALA A 281 -18.94 26.65 19.61
CA ALA A 281 -18.04 26.79 18.46
C ALA A 281 -16.69 27.46 18.83
N ASP A 282 -16.71 28.46 19.70
CA ASP A 282 -15.50 29.14 20.16
C ASP A 282 -14.57 28.22 20.97
N GLU A 283 -15.14 27.24 21.68
CA GLU A 283 -14.35 26.23 22.38
C GLU A 283 -13.72 25.25 21.39
N LYS A 284 -14.49 24.80 20.39
CA LYS A 284 -13.98 23.97 19.29
C LYS A 284 -12.84 24.66 18.54
N ALA A 285 -13.00 25.95 18.26
CA ALA A 285 -12.03 26.76 17.54
C ALA A 285 -10.65 26.81 18.25
N LYS A 286 -10.58 26.69 19.57
CA LYS A 286 -9.27 26.63 20.28
C LYS A 286 -8.42 25.43 19.89
N HIS A 287 -9.05 24.37 19.38
CA HIS A 287 -8.39 23.14 18.97
C HIS A 287 -8.19 23.03 17.45
N THR A 288 -8.89 23.86 16.69
CA THR A 288 -8.90 23.78 15.22
C THR A 288 -8.43 25.04 14.52
N GLU A 289 -8.45 26.21 15.14
CA GLU A 289 -8.10 27.48 14.51
C GLU A 289 -6.76 28.02 15.04
N PHE A 290 -5.70 27.80 14.27
CA PHE A 290 -4.39 28.41 14.52
C PHE A 290 -4.17 29.61 13.61
N LYS A 291 -3.12 30.39 13.89
CA LYS A 291 -2.84 31.64 13.18
C LYS A 291 -2.74 31.44 11.66
N ASP A 292 -2.00 30.42 11.25
CA ASP A 292 -1.64 30.18 9.85
C ASP A 292 -2.23 28.87 9.29
N ILE A 293 -2.81 28.03 10.16
CA ILE A 293 -3.37 26.72 9.79
C ILE A 293 -4.72 26.53 10.50
N THR A 294 -5.67 25.89 9.81
CA THR A 294 -6.93 25.42 10.38
C THR A 294 -6.99 23.90 10.29
N PHE A 295 -7.47 23.21 11.32
CA PHE A 295 -7.85 21.81 11.22
C PHE A 295 -9.33 21.72 10.88
N LYS A 296 -9.63 21.32 9.64
CA LYS A 296 -11.00 21.13 9.14
C LYS A 296 -11.49 19.76 9.55
N THR A 297 -12.74 19.69 9.99
CA THR A 297 -13.41 18.43 10.34
C THR A 297 -14.62 18.21 9.44
N ILE A 298 -14.85 16.96 9.07
CA ILE A 298 -16.10 16.50 8.47
C ILE A 298 -16.66 15.48 9.44
N ILE A 299 -17.85 15.77 9.98
CA ILE A 299 -18.54 14.95 10.98
C ILE A 299 -19.83 14.44 10.33
N SER A 300 -19.99 13.13 10.28
CA SER A 300 -21.21 12.45 9.83
C SER A 300 -21.48 11.22 10.70
N ASP A 301 -22.63 10.58 10.49
CA ASP A 301 -23.02 9.39 11.26
C ASP A 301 -22.08 8.22 10.99
N ASP A 302 -21.70 8.02 9.72
CA ASP A 302 -20.94 6.86 9.26
C ASP A 302 -19.43 7.12 9.17
N PHE A 303 -19.00 8.39 9.06
CA PHE A 303 -17.60 8.75 8.91
C PHE A 303 -17.22 10.06 9.60
N ASN A 304 -15.99 10.14 10.12
CA ASN A 304 -15.44 11.36 10.72
C ASN A 304 -13.98 11.54 10.28
N THR A 305 -13.63 12.76 9.87
CA THR A 305 -12.27 13.11 9.43
C THR A 305 -11.79 14.40 10.04
N ILE A 306 -10.48 14.55 10.03
CA ILE A 306 -9.80 15.81 10.30
C ILE A 306 -8.60 15.93 9.36
N TYR A 307 -8.43 17.09 8.75
CA TYR A 307 -7.29 17.42 7.90
C TYR A 307 -6.84 18.87 8.10
N PRO A 308 -5.55 19.17 7.92
CA PRO A 308 -5.06 20.54 8.00
C PRO A 308 -5.36 21.34 6.72
N GLU A 309 -5.50 22.66 6.88
CA GLU A 309 -5.61 23.66 5.83
C GLU A 309 -4.63 24.79 6.13
N VAL A 310 -3.67 25.05 5.26
CA VAL A 310 -2.78 26.23 5.36
C VAL A 310 -3.49 27.43 4.78
N LYS A 311 -3.59 28.50 5.58
CA LYS A 311 -4.25 29.76 5.20
C LYS A 311 -3.39 30.49 4.17
N THR A 312 -4.03 30.94 3.10
CA THR A 312 -3.39 31.70 2.02
C THR A 312 -4.40 32.66 1.41
N ASP A 313 -3.89 33.74 0.81
CA ASP A 313 -4.64 34.66 -0.04
C ASP A 313 -4.28 34.53 -1.53
N PHE A 314 -3.30 33.67 -1.87
CA PHE A 314 -2.93 33.43 -3.26
C PHE A 314 -4.07 32.75 -4.00
N SER A 315 -4.41 33.30 -5.17
CA SER A 315 -5.54 32.85 -5.99
C SER A 315 -5.16 32.71 -7.46
N LEU A 316 -5.85 31.81 -8.15
CA LEU A 316 -5.71 31.62 -9.59
C LEU A 316 -7.02 31.12 -10.21
N ASP A 317 -7.18 31.42 -11.50
CA ASP A 317 -8.20 30.83 -12.35
C ASP A 317 -7.84 29.38 -12.67
N PHE A 318 -8.79 28.48 -12.51
CA PHE A 318 -8.63 27.03 -12.66
C PHE A 318 -9.77 26.44 -13.48
N GLU A 319 -9.42 25.59 -14.45
CA GLU A 319 -10.37 24.79 -15.20
C GLU A 319 -10.27 23.32 -14.77
N THR A 320 -11.27 22.85 -14.03
CA THR A 320 -11.43 21.46 -13.60
C THR A 320 -11.59 20.54 -14.82
N LYS A 321 -10.78 19.49 -14.88
CA LYS A 321 -10.88 18.42 -15.89
C LYS A 321 -11.24 17.08 -15.26
N GLU A 322 -10.77 16.82 -14.05
CA GLU A 322 -10.96 15.54 -13.37
C GLU A 322 -11.15 15.74 -11.86
N ILE A 323 -12.03 14.93 -11.27
CA ILE A 323 -12.25 14.83 -9.82
C ILE A 323 -12.18 13.35 -9.44
N ARG A 324 -11.28 13.02 -8.52
CA ARG A 324 -11.14 11.68 -7.93
C ARG A 324 -11.75 11.65 -6.55
N GLU A 325 -12.95 11.11 -6.42
CA GLU A 325 -13.68 11.06 -5.16
C GLU A 325 -13.34 9.83 -4.34
N TRP A 326 -13.17 10.05 -3.04
CA TRP A 326 -12.76 9.00 -2.10
C TRP A 326 -14.00 8.25 -1.59
N VAL A 327 -14.12 6.99 -1.97
CA VAL A 327 -15.31 6.17 -1.67
C VAL A 327 -15.44 5.89 -0.16
N ASN A 328 -14.31 5.70 0.52
CA ASN A 328 -14.27 5.35 1.95
C ASN A 328 -14.76 6.46 2.88
N VAL A 329 -14.94 7.67 2.35
CA VAL A 329 -15.36 8.87 3.09
C VAL A 329 -16.63 9.46 2.47
N GLU A 330 -17.49 8.57 1.95
CA GLU A 330 -18.76 8.90 1.30
C GLU A 330 -18.63 9.89 0.13
N ASN A 331 -17.46 9.94 -0.51
CA ASN A 331 -17.13 10.90 -1.55
C ASN A 331 -17.17 12.36 -1.05
N ASN A 332 -16.92 12.61 0.24
CA ASN A 332 -16.84 13.97 0.81
C ASN A 332 -15.43 14.57 0.75
N GLU A 333 -14.43 13.76 0.44
CA GLU A 333 -13.07 14.20 0.11
C GLU A 333 -12.74 13.77 -1.32
N ALA A 334 -11.89 14.54 -1.97
CA ALA A 334 -11.49 14.30 -3.35
C ALA A 334 -10.10 14.87 -3.64
N ILE A 335 -9.55 14.48 -4.78
CA ILE A 335 -8.42 15.17 -5.43
C ILE A 335 -8.93 15.77 -6.74
N VAL A 336 -8.65 17.06 -6.96
CA VAL A 336 -9.14 17.81 -8.12
C VAL A 336 -7.97 18.13 -9.04
N GLY A 337 -8.13 17.79 -10.32
CA GLY A 337 -7.13 17.94 -11.36
C GLY A 337 -7.65 18.77 -12.53
N GLY A 338 -6.78 19.61 -13.08
CA GLY A 338 -7.18 20.53 -14.15
C GLY A 338 -6.06 21.42 -14.63
N MET A 339 -6.44 22.50 -15.31
CA MET A 339 -5.51 23.50 -15.85
C MET A 339 -5.62 24.80 -15.06
N ALA A 340 -4.49 25.31 -14.57
CA ALA A 340 -4.40 26.64 -13.98
C ALA A 340 -3.99 27.66 -15.05
N ARG A 341 -4.70 28.79 -15.10
CA ARG A 341 -4.45 29.91 -16.03
C ARG A 341 -4.28 29.48 -17.49
N ASP A 342 -4.99 28.42 -17.90
CA ASP A 342 -4.92 27.80 -19.24
C ASP A 342 -3.49 27.45 -19.71
N THR A 343 -2.54 27.25 -18.78
CA THR A 343 -1.10 27.18 -19.09
C THR A 343 -0.39 25.99 -18.47
N PHE A 344 -0.77 25.55 -17.26
CA PHE A 344 -0.11 24.43 -16.58
C PHE A 344 -1.09 23.52 -15.85
N GLY A 345 -0.76 22.23 -15.76
CA GLY A 345 -1.58 21.23 -15.09
C GLY A 345 -1.41 21.26 -13.57
N LEU A 346 -2.50 21.30 -12.83
CA LEU A 346 -2.50 21.42 -11.38
C LEU A 346 -3.43 20.36 -10.76
N TRP A 347 -2.91 19.69 -9.73
CA TRP A 347 -3.66 18.76 -8.89
C TRP A 347 -3.57 19.24 -7.44
N PHE A 348 -4.69 19.23 -6.73
CA PHE A 348 -4.73 19.65 -5.33
C PHE A 348 -5.81 18.91 -4.53
N PHE A 349 -5.63 18.91 -3.21
CA PHE A 349 -6.65 18.48 -2.25
C PHE A 349 -7.59 19.66 -1.89
N PRO A 350 -8.85 19.69 -2.37
CA PRO A 350 -9.84 20.68 -1.98
C PRO A 350 -10.24 20.56 -0.50
N THR A 351 -9.83 21.52 0.35
CA THR A 351 -10.15 21.55 1.79
C THR A 351 -11.61 21.88 2.08
N ASP A 352 -12.36 22.34 1.07
CA ASP A 352 -13.77 22.72 1.13
C ASP A 352 -14.68 21.83 0.26
N TYR A 353 -14.18 20.70 -0.25
CA TYR A 353 -14.92 19.86 -1.20
C TYR A 353 -16.30 19.46 -0.70
N ALA A 354 -16.40 18.90 0.52
CA ALA A 354 -17.67 18.49 1.10
C ALA A 354 -18.72 19.62 1.12
N ALA A 355 -18.29 20.84 1.47
CA ALA A 355 -19.17 22.00 1.55
C ALA A 355 -19.55 22.56 0.16
N ASN A 356 -18.66 22.43 -0.82
CA ASN A 356 -18.82 23.01 -2.17
C ASN A 356 -18.94 21.96 -3.29
N LYS A 357 -19.28 20.71 -2.96
CA LYS A 357 -19.26 19.56 -3.87
C LYS A 357 -20.01 19.80 -5.17
N ASN A 358 -21.24 20.34 -5.07
CA ASN A 358 -22.04 20.67 -6.24
C ASN A 358 -21.34 21.69 -7.16
N ARG A 359 -20.70 22.73 -6.60
CA ARG A 359 -19.96 23.72 -7.39
C ARG A 359 -18.78 23.09 -8.11
N TYR A 360 -17.97 22.27 -7.43
CA TYR A 360 -16.88 21.53 -8.06
C TYR A 360 -17.36 20.65 -9.22
N GLN A 361 -18.50 19.99 -9.05
CA GLN A 361 -19.02 19.04 -10.05
C GLN A 361 -19.75 19.72 -11.23
N THR A 362 -20.33 20.89 -11.04
CA THR A 362 -21.15 21.55 -12.08
C THR A 362 -20.47 22.73 -12.76
N GLN A 363 -19.43 23.30 -12.15
CA GLN A 363 -18.67 24.42 -12.70
C GLN A 363 -17.26 23.96 -13.03
N ASN A 364 -16.95 23.89 -14.34
CA ASN A 364 -15.61 23.54 -14.77
C ASN A 364 -14.62 24.70 -14.65
N LYS A 365 -15.06 25.96 -14.58
CA LYS A 365 -14.19 27.13 -14.35
C LYS A 365 -14.42 27.68 -12.96
N LEU A 366 -13.35 27.69 -12.16
CA LEU A 366 -13.35 28.08 -10.76
C LEU A 366 -12.23 29.10 -10.53
N ASN A 367 -12.42 29.99 -9.55
CA ASN A 367 -11.31 30.72 -8.95
C ASN A 367 -11.02 30.08 -7.60
N ILE A 368 -9.78 29.72 -7.36
CA ILE A 368 -9.37 28.91 -6.21
C ILE A 368 -8.21 29.57 -5.47
N ASN A 369 -8.20 29.42 -4.15
CA ASN A 369 -7.01 29.64 -3.34
C ASN A 369 -6.16 28.37 -3.29
N ILE A 370 -4.83 28.50 -3.37
CA ILE A 370 -3.89 27.36 -3.35
C ILE A 370 -2.78 27.59 -2.32
N SER A 371 -2.56 26.61 -1.46
CA SER A 371 -1.45 26.54 -0.51
C SER A 371 -0.78 25.16 -0.55
N GLY A 372 0.27 24.95 0.23
CA GLY A 372 1.00 23.68 0.29
C GLY A 372 1.36 23.23 1.70
N ILE A 373 1.54 21.91 1.86
CA ILE A 373 2.16 21.31 3.04
C ILE A 373 3.41 20.58 2.58
N ILE A 374 4.57 21.02 3.05
CA ILE A 374 5.87 20.49 2.65
C ILE A 374 6.20 19.26 3.50
N PHE A 375 6.44 18.14 2.81
CA PHE A 375 6.82 16.87 3.42
C PHE A 375 8.32 16.78 3.65
N VAL A 376 9.11 17.36 2.75
CA VAL A 376 10.56 17.45 2.87
C VAL A 376 11.02 18.74 2.20
N LEU A 377 11.94 19.44 2.87
CA LEU A 377 12.59 20.63 2.32
C LEU A 377 14.10 20.47 2.42
N ASP A 378 14.77 20.63 1.28
CA ASP A 378 16.22 20.58 1.15
C ASP A 378 16.74 21.79 0.37
N LEU A 379 18.03 22.06 0.46
CA LEU A 379 18.70 23.04 -0.40
C LEU A 379 18.82 22.48 -1.81
N HIS A 380 18.41 23.27 -2.80
CA HIS A 380 18.63 22.86 -4.18
C HIS A 380 20.13 22.91 -4.50
N GLN A 381 20.67 21.80 -4.97
CA GLN A 381 22.01 21.75 -5.55
C GLN A 381 21.86 21.84 -7.07
N SER A 382 22.46 22.86 -7.68
CA SER A 382 22.46 23.01 -9.13
C SER A 382 23.02 21.76 -9.80
N PHE A 383 22.36 21.33 -10.86
CA PHE A 383 22.78 20.17 -11.64
C PHE A 383 22.73 20.50 -13.13
N ASP A 384 23.49 19.73 -13.91
CA ASP A 384 23.45 19.82 -15.36
C ASP A 384 22.28 18.98 -15.89
N LEU A 385 21.46 19.57 -16.76
CA LEU A 385 20.45 18.82 -17.50
C LEU A 385 21.12 17.80 -18.45
N PRO A 386 20.40 16.76 -18.91
CA PRO A 386 20.97 15.71 -19.79
C PRO A 386 21.59 16.23 -21.09
N ASP A 387 21.21 17.43 -21.53
CA ASP A 387 21.76 18.13 -22.69
C ASP A 387 22.98 19.02 -22.38
N GLY A 388 23.44 19.03 -21.12
CA GLY A 388 24.56 19.83 -20.63
C GLY A 388 24.19 21.25 -20.22
N THR A 389 22.91 21.63 -20.23
CA THR A 389 22.45 22.96 -19.80
C THR A 389 22.46 23.05 -18.27
N LYS A 390 23.11 24.08 -17.71
CA LYS A 390 23.07 24.37 -16.28
C LYS A 390 21.72 24.95 -15.88
N THR A 391 21.15 24.46 -14.79
CA THR A 391 20.01 25.13 -14.17
C THR A 391 20.44 26.49 -13.61
N ASP A 392 19.72 27.54 -13.98
CA ASP A 392 19.95 28.92 -13.50
C ASP A 392 19.55 29.05 -12.00
N GLU A 393 20.09 30.04 -11.31
CA GLU A 393 19.73 30.39 -9.92
C GLU A 393 18.24 30.81 -9.80
N GLU A 394 17.62 31.24 -10.90
CA GLU A 394 16.18 31.56 -10.98
C GLU A 394 15.31 30.38 -11.47
N PHE A 395 15.91 29.21 -11.71
CA PHE A 395 15.16 28.05 -12.18
C PHE A 395 14.17 27.58 -11.12
N THR A 396 12.90 27.53 -11.50
CA THR A 396 11.83 26.97 -10.69
C THR A 396 11.04 25.97 -11.52
N ALA A 397 10.59 24.91 -10.87
CA ALA A 397 9.81 23.87 -11.49
C ALA A 397 8.98 23.14 -10.44
N TYR A 398 7.88 22.56 -10.87
CA TYR A 398 7.25 21.47 -10.14
C TYR A 398 6.74 20.42 -11.10
N LYS A 399 6.58 19.20 -10.61
CA LYS A 399 5.99 18.08 -11.34
C LYS A 399 5.21 17.20 -10.37
N PRO A 400 4.23 16.41 -10.84
CA PRO A 400 3.68 15.33 -10.04
C PRO A 400 4.80 14.45 -9.49
N SER A 401 4.71 14.12 -8.20
CA SER A 401 5.71 13.25 -7.57
C SER A 401 5.65 11.85 -8.16
N GLN A 402 6.82 11.21 -8.35
CA GLN A 402 6.88 9.83 -8.83
C GLN A 402 6.86 8.81 -7.68
N ASP A 403 7.31 9.23 -6.50
CA ASP A 403 7.45 8.38 -5.33
C ASP A 403 6.24 8.45 -4.40
N LEU A 404 5.52 9.58 -4.45
CA LEU A 404 4.29 9.77 -3.69
C LEU A 404 3.08 9.49 -4.58
N PRO A 405 2.03 8.87 -4.06
CA PRO A 405 0.88 8.57 -4.89
C PRO A 405 0.20 9.87 -5.38
N ASP A 406 -0.53 9.77 -6.49
CA ASP A 406 -1.14 10.86 -7.26
C ASP A 406 -2.26 11.60 -6.47
N TYR A 407 -1.85 12.40 -5.46
CA TYR A 407 -2.70 13.04 -4.46
C TYR A 407 -2.57 14.58 -4.47
N GLY A 408 -2.23 15.18 -5.62
CA GLY A 408 -1.76 16.56 -5.64
C GLY A 408 -0.39 16.74 -4.96
N CYS A 409 0.34 15.63 -4.78
CA CYS A 409 1.72 15.62 -4.34
C CYS A 409 2.63 16.00 -5.50
N ILE A 410 3.50 16.96 -5.27
CA ILE A 410 4.45 17.47 -6.26
C ILE A 410 5.87 17.39 -5.72
N ASP A 411 6.81 17.05 -6.59
CA ASP A 411 8.21 17.37 -6.39
C ASP A 411 8.45 18.77 -6.95
N PHE A 412 9.24 19.59 -6.26
CA PHE A 412 9.47 20.96 -6.67
C PHE A 412 10.92 21.41 -6.50
N ILE A 413 11.28 22.42 -7.30
CA ILE A 413 12.41 23.33 -7.10
C ILE A 413 11.79 24.73 -7.07
N GLY A 414 11.91 25.40 -5.93
CA GLY A 414 11.27 26.68 -5.68
C GLY A 414 12.23 27.72 -5.14
N LYS A 415 11.82 28.99 -5.25
CA LYS A 415 12.55 30.12 -4.67
C LYS A 415 11.78 30.69 -3.49
N VAL A 416 12.45 30.82 -2.35
CA VAL A 416 11.88 31.39 -1.12
C VAL A 416 11.78 32.91 -1.26
N LEU A 417 10.56 33.44 -1.25
CA LEU A 417 10.29 34.88 -1.34
C LEU A 417 10.07 35.51 0.04
N GLU A 418 9.48 34.75 0.96
CA GLU A 418 9.19 35.19 2.33
C GLU A 418 9.27 34.00 3.29
N VAL A 419 9.67 34.27 4.53
CA VAL A 419 9.74 33.28 5.61
C VAL A 419 9.04 33.89 6.83
N LYS A 420 8.09 33.14 7.39
CA LYS A 420 7.36 33.53 8.61
C LYS A 420 7.33 32.35 9.57
N GLU A 421 7.78 32.55 10.80
CA GLU A 421 7.64 31.56 11.86
C GLU A 421 6.16 31.29 12.20
N SER A 422 5.83 30.02 12.40
CA SER A 422 4.50 29.57 12.78
C SER A 422 4.58 28.52 13.89
N GLU A 423 3.64 28.60 14.82
CA GLU A 423 3.47 27.64 15.91
C GLU A 423 2.05 27.08 15.84
N LEU A 424 1.91 25.79 16.12
CA LEU A 424 0.65 25.06 16.16
C LEU A 424 0.49 24.36 17.51
N LEU A 425 -0.76 23.97 17.77
CA LEU A 425 -1.26 23.44 19.03
C LEU A 425 -1.28 24.49 20.15
N PRO A 426 -2.19 24.37 21.13
CA PRO A 426 -2.32 25.34 22.22
C PRO A 426 -1.04 25.52 23.06
N ASP A 427 -0.18 24.50 23.10
CA ASP A 427 1.10 24.50 23.83
C ASP A 427 2.29 24.96 22.98
N GLY A 428 2.10 25.28 21.70
CA GLY A 428 3.16 25.66 20.78
C GLY A 428 4.19 24.57 20.53
N SER A 429 3.85 23.30 20.77
CA SER A 429 4.80 22.18 20.66
C SER A 429 5.18 21.82 19.23
N VAL A 430 4.44 22.33 18.25
CA VAL A 430 4.72 22.14 16.82
C VAL A 430 5.15 23.48 16.25
N LYS A 431 6.40 23.53 15.79
CA LYS A 431 7.03 24.74 15.24
C LYS A 431 7.47 24.50 13.81
N GLY A 432 7.29 25.53 12.99
CA GLY A 432 7.62 25.48 11.58
C GLY A 432 7.64 26.88 10.97
N PHE A 433 7.59 26.90 9.65
CA PHE A 433 7.57 28.13 8.87
C PHE A 433 6.46 28.10 7.83
N ILE A 434 5.84 29.25 7.60
CA ILE A 434 5.12 29.55 6.36
C ILE A 434 6.12 30.16 5.39
N LEU A 435 6.26 29.51 4.23
CA LEU A 435 7.13 29.92 3.14
C LEU A 435 6.28 30.44 2.00
N LYS A 436 6.61 31.63 1.50
CA LYS A 436 6.10 32.07 0.20
C LYS A 436 7.03 31.56 -0.88
N LEU A 437 6.60 30.56 -1.64
CA LEU A 437 7.43 29.85 -2.61
C LEU A 437 7.01 30.18 -4.03
N ARG A 438 7.96 30.67 -4.85
CA ARG A 438 7.79 30.71 -6.31
C ARG A 438 8.07 29.34 -6.89
N LEU A 439 7.09 28.78 -7.60
CA LEU A 439 7.17 27.46 -8.23
C LEU A 439 7.23 27.52 -9.76
N ILE A 440 6.78 28.62 -10.36
CA ILE A 440 6.99 28.92 -11.79
C ILE A 440 7.47 30.37 -11.93
N THR A 441 8.57 30.56 -12.65
CA THR A 441 9.10 31.86 -13.05
C THR A 441 8.43 32.28 -14.38
N ASN A 442 7.82 33.46 -14.40
CA ASN A 442 7.26 34.06 -15.60
C ASN A 442 7.74 35.52 -15.73
N PRO A 443 8.22 35.96 -16.90
CA PRO A 443 8.80 37.29 -17.07
C PRO A 443 7.77 38.43 -17.05
N GLU A 444 6.50 38.14 -17.35
CA GLU A 444 5.43 39.14 -17.42
C GLU A 444 4.58 39.18 -16.16
N VAL A 445 4.54 38.09 -15.39
CA VAL A 445 3.68 37.95 -14.20
C VAL A 445 4.51 37.49 -13.00
N GLU A 446 4.80 38.42 -12.10
CA GLU A 446 5.66 38.18 -10.92
C GLU A 446 5.12 37.08 -9.99
N ASN A 447 3.79 37.02 -9.81
CA ASN A 447 3.08 36.02 -9.01
C ASN A 447 2.37 35.02 -9.92
N PHE A 448 3.10 34.45 -10.89
CA PHE A 448 2.52 33.51 -11.84
C PHE A 448 2.06 32.22 -11.15
N PHE A 449 2.95 31.59 -10.39
CA PHE A 449 2.60 30.51 -9.48
C PHE A 449 3.46 30.62 -8.22
N VAL A 450 2.89 31.27 -7.21
CA VAL A 450 3.54 31.54 -5.91
C VAL A 450 2.60 31.06 -4.82
N VAL A 451 3.01 30.10 -4.01
CA VAL A 451 2.13 29.50 -2.99
C VAL A 451 2.66 29.76 -1.59
N ASP A 452 1.75 29.93 -0.63
CA ASP A 452 2.10 29.83 0.78
C ASP A 452 2.14 28.37 1.17
N ALA A 453 3.25 27.91 1.73
CA ALA A 453 3.45 26.52 2.11
C ALA A 453 3.96 26.40 3.54
N PHE A 454 3.38 25.51 4.33
CA PHE A 454 3.87 25.21 5.67
C PHE A 454 4.95 24.12 5.62
N VAL A 455 6.02 24.29 6.39
CA VAL A 455 7.02 23.26 6.67
C VAL A 455 7.26 23.13 8.16
N SER A 456 7.18 21.92 8.70
CA SER A 456 7.62 21.62 10.06
C SER A 456 9.15 21.67 10.15
N ASN A 457 9.70 22.17 11.26
CA ASN A 457 11.15 22.22 11.47
C ASN A 457 11.83 20.85 11.31
N GLU A 458 11.13 19.77 11.63
CA GLU A 458 11.65 18.39 11.51
C GLU A 458 11.77 17.93 10.05
N ASN A 459 10.96 18.49 9.15
CA ASN A 459 10.94 18.12 7.74
C ASN A 459 11.98 18.90 6.92
N MET A 460 12.74 19.80 7.56
CA MET A 460 13.85 20.53 6.93
C MET A 460 15.16 19.78 7.12
N ARG A 461 15.93 19.60 6.03
CA ARG A 461 17.22 18.91 6.03
C ARG A 461 18.43 19.82 6.18
N PHE A 462 18.21 21.09 6.51
CA PHE A 462 19.24 22.10 6.68
C PHE A 462 18.87 23.06 7.82
N ALA A 463 19.88 23.72 8.40
CA ALA A 463 19.72 24.46 9.66
C ALA A 463 19.25 25.92 9.49
N ALA A 464 19.62 26.58 8.39
CA ALA A 464 19.35 28.01 8.19
C ALA A 464 18.51 28.22 6.93
N LEU A 465 17.29 28.72 7.12
CA LEU A 465 16.37 29.10 6.06
C LEU A 465 16.36 30.62 5.90
N GLY A 466 16.37 31.09 4.66
CA GLY A 466 16.41 32.51 4.34
C GLY A 466 15.71 32.86 3.03
N VAL A 467 15.34 34.13 2.91
CA VAL A 467 14.77 34.70 1.69
C VAL A 467 15.81 34.66 0.57
N GLY A 468 15.36 34.34 -0.64
CA GLY A 468 16.17 34.20 -1.83
C GLY A 468 16.76 32.80 -2.04
N MET A 469 16.69 31.92 -1.04
CA MET A 469 17.20 30.55 -1.18
C MET A 469 16.42 29.76 -2.23
N GLN A 470 17.15 28.98 -3.01
CA GLN A 470 16.59 27.97 -3.90
C GLN A 470 16.51 26.65 -3.12
N VAL A 471 15.31 26.10 -3.05
CA VAL A 471 14.99 24.91 -2.26
C VAL A 471 14.36 23.87 -3.14
N ALA A 472 14.54 22.61 -2.80
CA ALA A 472 13.89 21.49 -3.46
C ALA A 472 13.19 20.61 -2.43
N GLY A 473 12.16 19.89 -2.85
CA GLY A 473 11.42 19.06 -1.92
C GLY A 473 10.21 18.40 -2.53
N ALA A 474 9.39 17.84 -1.64
CA ALA A 474 8.07 17.32 -1.97
C ALA A 474 7.03 18.02 -1.08
N MET A 475 5.89 18.36 -1.67
CA MET A 475 4.76 18.94 -0.95
C MET A 475 3.45 18.41 -1.52
N GLN A 476 2.39 18.49 -0.73
CA GLN A 476 1.03 18.35 -1.24
C GLN A 476 0.38 19.71 -1.37
N LEU A 477 -0.18 19.97 -2.55
CA LEU A 477 -0.98 21.16 -2.79
C LEU A 477 -2.40 20.93 -2.27
N GLN A 478 -2.94 21.98 -1.65
CA GLN A 478 -4.31 22.03 -1.18
C GLN A 478 -4.95 23.33 -1.65
N GLY A 479 -6.28 23.37 -1.66
CA GLY A 479 -6.97 24.56 -2.11
C GLY A 479 -8.44 24.60 -1.76
N ARG A 480 -9.08 25.69 -2.11
CA ARG A 480 -10.52 25.88 -1.93
C ARG A 480 -11.09 26.85 -2.94
N ILE A 481 -12.39 26.78 -3.18
CA ILE A 481 -13.07 27.75 -4.03
C ILE A 481 -13.15 29.10 -3.31
N ILE A 482 -12.93 30.19 -4.06
CA ILE A 482 -13.18 31.54 -3.57
C ILE A 482 -14.70 31.77 -3.52
N GLY A 483 -15.17 32.18 -2.34
CA GLY A 483 -16.57 32.45 -2.01
C GLY A 483 -17.19 33.59 -2.83
#